data_AF-A0AAU9YSN8-F1
#
_entry.id   AF-A0AAU9YSN8-F1
#
_cell.length_a   1.000
_cell.length_b   1.000
_cell.length_c   1.000
_cell.angle_alpha   90.00
_cell.angle_beta   90.00
_cell.angle_gamma   90.00
#
_symmetry.space_group_name_H-M   'P 1'
#
loop_
_entity.id
_entity.type
_entity.pdbx_description
1 polymer ?
#
loop_
_entity_poly.entity_id
_entity_poly.type
_entity_poly.pdbx_seq_one_letter_code
_entity_poly.pdbx_strand_id
1 'polypeptide(L)'
;MDTVRIAVVGAGVIGLSTAMCISQLVPRCSVTVLSDKFTPETTSNVAAGMLIPHRYPVGRCSSMPPTKRCLSGLMSFWDFER
;
A
#
# COMPACT_ATOMS: atom_id res chain seq x y z
N MET A 1 -1.20 29.26 3.37
CA MET A 1 -0.55 28.03 3.88
C MET A 1 -0.81 26.97 2.83
N ASP A 2 0.21 26.63 2.06
CA ASP A 2 0.05 25.82 0.86
C ASP A 2 -0.23 24.36 1.21
N THR A 3 -1.30 23.81 0.65
CA THR A 3 -1.67 22.41 0.82
C THR A 3 -0.80 21.53 -0.07
N VAL A 4 -0.24 20.45 0.49
CA VAL A 4 0.59 19.53 -0.28
C VAL A 4 -0.33 18.65 -1.14
N ARG A 5 -0.23 18.76 -2.46
CA ARG A 5 -1.01 17.94 -3.40
C ARG A 5 -0.23 16.70 -3.80
N ILE A 6 -0.83 15.53 -3.56
CA ILE A 6 -0.19 14.23 -3.78
C ILE A 6 -1.08 13.42 -4.72
N ALA A 7 -0.50 12.91 -5.81
CA ALA A 7 -1.20 12.02 -6.72
C ALA A 7 -0.71 10.57 -6.51
N VAL A 8 -1.64 9.63 -6.32
CA VAL A 8 -1.36 8.20 -6.25
C VAL A 8 -1.87 7.55 -7.52
N VAL A 9 -1.00 6.85 -8.25
CA VAL A 9 -1.36 6.19 -9.52
C VAL A 9 -1.70 4.72 -9.24
N GLY A 10 -2.92 4.34 -9.60
CA GLY A 10 -3.52 3.01 -9.41
C GLY A 10 -4.51 2.98 -8.25
N ALA A 11 -5.75 2.58 -8.52
CA ALA A 11 -6.81 2.42 -7.51
C ALA A 11 -6.94 0.97 -6.99
N GLY A 12 -5.89 0.16 -7.11
CA GLY A 12 -5.84 -1.17 -6.52
C GLY A 12 -5.59 -1.12 -5.02
N VAL A 13 -5.59 -2.30 -4.38
CA VAL A 13 -5.38 -2.46 -2.94
C VAL A 13 -4.15 -1.74 -2.38
N ILE A 14 -3.02 -1.75 -3.11
CA ILE A 14 -1.79 -1.06 -2.69
C ILE A 14 -1.92 0.46 -2.88
N GLY A 15 -2.56 0.91 -3.95
CA GLY A 15 -2.76 2.34 -4.20
C GLY A 15 -3.72 3.00 -3.21
N LEU A 16 -4.81 2.32 -2.84
CA LEU A 16 -5.76 2.85 -1.85
C LEU A 16 -5.17 2.84 -0.43
N SER A 17 -4.46 1.77 -0.04
CA SER A 17 -3.79 1.70 1.26
C SER A 17 -2.72 2.78 1.41
N THR A 18 -1.92 3.01 0.38
CA THR A 18 -0.92 4.10 0.38
C THR A 18 -1.57 5.47 0.43
N ALA A 19 -2.63 5.73 -0.34
CA ALA A 19 -3.37 6.99 -0.29
C ALA A 19 -3.93 7.29 1.11
N MET A 20 -4.46 6.26 1.79
CA MET A 20 -4.97 6.38 3.17
C MET A 20 -3.85 6.67 4.16
N CYS A 21 -2.73 5.94 4.11
CA CYS A 21 -1.58 6.21 4.98
C CYS A 21 -1.05 7.63 4.79
N ILE A 22 -0.96 8.11 3.54
CA ILE A 22 -0.50 9.47 3.24
C ILE A 22 -1.46 10.50 3.85
N SER A 23 -2.77 10.29 3.73
CA SER A 23 -3.78 11.18 4.31
C SER A 23 -3.71 11.24 5.84
N GLN A 24 -3.27 10.17 6.51
CA GLN A 24 -3.15 10.11 7.97
C GLN A 24 -1.81 10.66 8.48
N LEU A 25 -0.72 10.40 7.75
CA LEU A 25 0.64 10.74 8.19
C LEU A 25 1.03 12.18 7.83
N VAL A 26 0.45 12.74 6.77
CA VAL A 26 0.82 14.08 6.29
C VAL A 26 -0.27 15.08 6.64
N PRO A 27 -0.04 15.98 7.62
CA PRO A 27 -1.02 17.02 7.93
C PRO A 27 -1.17 17.96 6.73
N ARG A 28 -2.42 18.29 6.38
CA ARG A 28 -2.77 19.27 5.32
C ARG A 28 -2.32 18.86 3.91
N CYS A 29 -2.40 17.56 3.62
CA CYS A 29 -2.27 17.06 2.25
C CYS A 29 -3.64 16.91 1.57
N SER A 30 -3.64 17.03 0.24
CA SER A 30 -4.76 16.68 -0.63
C SER A 30 -4.30 15.54 -1.52
N VAL A 31 -4.84 14.35 -1.28
CA VAL A 31 -4.48 13.14 -2.02
C VAL A 31 -5.49 12.90 -3.13
N THR A 32 -5.01 12.70 -4.36
CA THR A 32 -5.82 12.35 -5.53
C THR A 32 -5.38 11.00 -6.05
N VAL A 33 -6.32 10.06 -6.21
CA VAL A 33 -6.02 8.75 -6.80
C VAL A 33 -6.38 8.78 -8.28
N LEU A 34 -5.41 8.47 -9.14
CA LEU A 34 -5.56 8.42 -10.58
C LEU A 34 -5.48 6.97 -11.04
N SER A 35 -6.49 6.47 -11.73
CA SER A 35 -6.50 5.10 -12.23
C SER A 35 -7.28 5.02 -13.53
N ASP A 36 -6.81 4.19 -14.47
CA ASP A 36 -7.54 3.86 -15.70
C ASP A 36 -8.83 3.08 -15.37
N LYS A 37 -8.74 2.19 -14.38
CA LYS A 37 -9.86 1.39 -13.88
C LYS A 37 -9.96 1.50 -12.36
N PHE A 38 -11.18 1.64 -11.87
CA PHE A 38 -11.50 1.61 -10.44
C PHE A 38 -12.17 0.28 -10.09
N THR A 39 -12.31 -0.03 -8.80
CA THR A 39 -13.14 -1.15 -8.31
C THR A 39 -14.50 -1.11 -9.01
N PRO A 40 -14.98 -2.21 -9.62
CA PRO A 40 -14.52 -3.59 -9.48
C PRO A 40 -13.50 -4.08 -10.53
N GLU A 41 -13.02 -3.22 -11.42
CA GLU A 41 -12.17 -3.62 -12.56
C GLU A 41 -10.67 -3.47 -12.31
N THR A 42 -10.21 -3.68 -11.07
CA THR A 42 -8.78 -3.71 -10.77
C THR A 42 -8.26 -5.15 -10.74
N THR A 43 -6.98 -5.36 -11.01
CA THR A 43 -6.32 -6.67 -10.86
C THR A 43 -6.44 -7.25 -9.44
N SER A 44 -6.73 -6.39 -8.45
CA SER A 44 -6.93 -6.80 -7.06
C SER A 44 -8.32 -7.39 -6.79
N ASN A 45 -9.33 -7.14 -7.63
CA ASN A 45 -10.71 -7.60 -7.40
C ASN A 45 -10.91 -9.10 -7.61
N VAL A 46 -9.94 -9.78 -8.23
CA VAL A 46 -9.93 -11.24 -8.48
C VAL A 46 -8.71 -11.91 -7.83
N ALA A 47 -7.87 -11.14 -7.12
CA ALA A 47 -6.78 -11.72 -6.36
C ALA A 47 -7.38 -12.56 -5.22
N ALA A 48 -6.91 -13.80 -5.04
CA ALA A 48 -7.41 -14.74 -4.02
C ALA A 48 -7.27 -14.25 -2.55
N GLY A 49 -6.80 -13.02 -2.32
CA GLY A 49 -6.62 -12.44 -0.98
C GLY A 49 -5.52 -13.09 -0.14
N MET A 50 -4.70 -13.96 -0.74
CA MET A 50 -3.72 -14.76 -0.01
C MET A 50 -2.45 -13.97 0.29
N LEU A 51 -2.25 -13.61 1.57
CA LEU A 51 -1.06 -12.91 2.06
C LEU A 51 0.07 -13.89 2.38
N ILE A 52 0.69 -14.49 1.35
CA ILE A 52 1.89 -15.31 1.52
C ILE A 52 3.14 -14.48 1.17
N PRO A 53 4.10 -14.29 2.10
CA PRO A 53 5.32 -13.55 1.82
C PRO A 53 6.20 -14.36 0.86
N HIS A 54 6.17 -14.01 -0.43
CA HIS A 54 7.17 -14.51 -1.36
C HIS A 54 8.54 -13.93 -1.00
N ARG A 55 9.55 -14.81 -0.85
CA ARG A 55 10.93 -14.37 -0.69
C ARG A 55 11.38 -13.75 -2.01
N TYR A 56 11.59 -12.43 -2.02
CA TYR A 56 12.32 -11.79 -3.10
C TYR A 56 13.76 -12.31 -3.09
N PRO A 57 14.29 -12.87 -4.21
CA PRO A 57 15.70 -13.23 -4.30
C PRO A 57 16.51 -11.93 -4.39
N VAL A 58 16.93 -11.42 -3.23
CA VAL A 58 17.81 -10.26 -3.14
C VAL A 58 19.25 -10.70 -3.38
N GLY A 59 19.85 -10.18 -4.46
CA GLY A 59 21.30 -10.04 -4.54
C GLY A 59 21.80 -9.32 -3.29
N ARG A 60 22.85 -9.87 -2.67
CA ARG A 60 23.40 -9.55 -1.35
C ARG A 60 23.34 -8.05 -0.98
N CYS A 61 22.42 -7.70 -0.08
CA CYS A 61 22.54 -6.52 0.78
C CYS A 61 22.33 -6.98 2.23
N SER A 62 23.40 -7.01 3.03
CA SER A 62 23.51 -7.75 4.28
C SER A 62 22.97 -7.03 5.53
N SER A 63 21.97 -6.16 5.39
CA SER A 63 21.41 -5.41 6.53
C SER A 63 19.88 -5.37 6.56
N MET A 64 19.22 -6.53 6.56
CA MET A 64 17.92 -6.76 7.23
C MET A 64 17.49 -8.23 7.11
N PRO A 65 16.73 -8.80 8.07
CA PRO A 65 15.75 -9.84 7.79
C PRO A 65 14.43 -9.15 7.35
N PRO A 66 14.23 -8.79 6.07
CA PRO A 66 13.23 -7.80 5.66
C PRO A 66 11.81 -8.39 5.62
N THR A 67 11.68 -9.70 5.44
CA THR A 67 10.39 -10.37 5.23
C THR A 67 9.50 -10.39 6.47
N LYS A 68 10.05 -10.53 7.67
CA LYS A 68 9.24 -10.59 8.90
C LYS A 68 8.66 -9.23 9.29
N ARG A 69 9.42 -8.14 9.10
CA ARG A 69 8.98 -6.78 9.46
C ARG A 69 7.98 -6.19 8.47
N CYS A 70 8.15 -6.47 7.17
CA CYS A 70 7.14 -6.13 6.17
C CYS A 70 5.85 -6.92 6.42
N LEU A 71 5.95 -8.22 6.76
CA LEU A 71 4.77 -9.02 7.07
C LEU A 71 4.07 -8.53 8.34
N SER A 72 4.79 -8.21 9.42
CA SER A 72 4.15 -7.68 10.64
C SER A 72 3.48 -6.34 10.40
N GLY A 73 4.10 -5.44 9.65
CA GLY A 73 3.51 -4.15 9.29
C GLY A 73 2.30 -4.29 8.37
N LEU A 74 2.36 -5.21 7.39
CA LEU A 74 1.23 -5.54 6.53
C LEU A 74 0.08 -6.15 7.33
N MET A 75 0.37 -7.14 8.19
CA MET A 75 -0.65 -7.73 9.06
C MET A 75 -1.28 -6.66 9.96
N SER A 76 -0.51 -5.79 10.62
CA SER A 76 -1.08 -4.70 11.44
C SER A 76 -1.90 -3.68 10.63
N PHE A 77 -1.52 -3.41 9.38
CA PHE A 77 -2.30 -2.53 8.51
C PHE A 77 -3.62 -3.17 8.05
N TRP A 78 -3.60 -4.48 7.79
CA TRP A 78 -4.76 -5.26 7.35
C TRP A 78 -5.62 -5.77 8.50
N ASP A 79 -5.10 -5.78 9.73
CA ASP A 79 -5.81 -6.03 10.99
C ASP A 79 -6.58 -4.76 11.44
N PHE A 80 -7.21 -4.08 10.48
CA PHE A 80 -8.04 -2.88 10.66
C PHE A 80 -9.46 -3.22 11.18
N GLU A 81 -9.74 -4.50 11.51
CA GLU A 81 -10.93 -4.93 12.25
C GLU A 81 -10.64 -5.14 13.75
N ARG A 82 -10.32 -4.07 14.47
CA ARG A 82 -10.66 -3.94 15.90
C ARG A 82 -11.10 -2.52 16.24
#